data_AF-A0A0W0WN31-F1
#
_entry.id   AF-A0A0W0WN31-F1
#
_cell.length_a   1.000
_cell.length_b   1.000
_cell.length_c   1.000
_cell.angle_alpha   90.00
_cell.angle_beta   90.00
_cell.angle_gamma   90.00
#
_symmetry.space_group_name_H-M   'P 1'
#
loop_
_entity.id
_entity.type
_entity.pdbx_description
1 polymer ?
#
loop_
_entity_poly.entity_id
_entity_poly.type
_entity_poly.pdbx_seq_one_letter_code
_entity_poly.pdbx_strand_id
1 'polypeptide(L)'
;MFGTLICAAPVSNTMEKSIIDINSIYFKAVLESTLIFKIRVTAKLLFNDWLTHAKQHYPHYLYQADEKNLIKDLTSAFAKGLEIVWRNENQAKRQSSEWSVGLVLDAVSSHLNTNWSQEYIYKQSKGYKELCFLKTLVQYLKIDDTAIKKLEILYNNLINKEINPAEQESRNENIICLDHFKKNKKPQSIFKKNIVNYIESIFFEKHFLIFGEILKHKFTFALSDFFNFHEIIELIESVKRPS
;
A
#
# COMPACT_ATOMS: atom_id res chain seq x y z
N MET A 1 -19.26 -6.28 43.56
CA MET A 1 -19.65 -6.51 42.16
C MET A 1 -18.85 -5.52 41.31
N PHE A 2 -17.61 -5.87 40.97
CA PHE A 2 -16.71 -5.09 40.14
C PHE A 2 -16.23 -6.01 39.02
N GLY A 3 -16.60 -5.67 37.78
CA GLY A 3 -16.25 -6.44 36.60
C GLY A 3 -14.84 -6.10 36.14
N THR A 4 -13.97 -7.10 36.14
CA THR A 4 -12.61 -7.07 35.62
C THR A 4 -12.63 -6.88 34.10
N LEU A 5 -12.18 -5.72 33.61
CA LEU A 5 -11.87 -5.52 32.19
C LEU A 5 -10.45 -6.07 31.94
N ILE A 6 -10.40 -7.22 31.27
CA ILE A 6 -9.17 -7.81 30.74
C ILE A 6 -8.78 -6.98 29.51
N CYS A 7 -7.74 -6.17 29.62
CA CYS A 7 -7.07 -5.57 28.47
C CYS A 7 -6.39 -6.68 27.67
N ALA A 8 -7.01 -7.11 26.57
CA ALA A 8 -6.33 -7.90 25.56
C ALA A 8 -5.21 -7.03 24.93
N ALA A 9 -3.99 -7.55 24.97
CA ALA A 9 -2.85 -6.95 24.29
C ALA A 9 -3.14 -6.79 22.80
N PRO A 10 -2.74 -5.67 22.16
CA PRO A 10 -2.77 -5.60 20.71
C PRO A 10 -1.73 -6.58 20.17
N VAL A 11 -2.22 -7.69 19.60
CA VAL A 11 -1.44 -8.55 18.71
C VAL A 11 -0.83 -7.64 17.65
N SER A 12 0.49 -7.66 17.55
CA SER A 12 1.25 -6.90 16.56
C SER A 12 0.82 -7.37 15.16
N ASN A 13 -0.18 -6.72 14.59
CA ASN A 13 -0.49 -6.86 13.19
C ASN A 13 0.54 -6.01 12.46
N THR A 14 1.70 -6.60 12.20
CA THR A 14 2.62 -6.14 11.17
C THR A 14 1.87 -6.18 9.85
N MET A 15 1.17 -5.08 9.53
CA MET A 15 0.99 -4.67 8.14
C MET A 15 2.38 -4.37 7.61
N GLU A 16 3.12 -5.43 7.26
CA GLU A 16 4.16 -5.33 6.26
C GLU A 16 3.49 -4.71 5.03
N LYS A 17 3.83 -3.45 4.75
CA LYS A 17 3.75 -2.94 3.39
C LYS A 17 4.37 -4.02 2.51
N SER A 18 3.56 -4.73 1.71
CA SER A 18 4.10 -5.57 0.66
C SER A 18 4.72 -4.60 -0.35
N ILE A 19 5.98 -4.24 -0.11
CA ILE A 19 6.87 -3.80 -1.16
C ILE A 19 6.76 -4.93 -2.17
N ILE A 20 6.17 -4.63 -3.32
CA ILE A 20 6.09 -5.56 -4.44
C ILE A 20 7.53 -5.97 -4.71
N ASP A 21 7.89 -7.18 -4.29
CA ASP A 21 9.17 -7.72 -4.67
C ASP A 21 9.02 -8.15 -6.12
N ILE A 22 9.38 -7.23 -7.02
CA ILE A 22 9.45 -7.47 -8.46
C ILE A 22 10.39 -8.66 -8.75
N ASN A 23 11.27 -9.01 -7.79
CA ASN A 23 12.14 -10.17 -7.85
C ASN A 23 11.50 -11.44 -7.25
N SER A 24 10.25 -11.39 -6.80
CA SER A 24 9.55 -12.57 -6.31
C SER A 24 9.35 -13.58 -7.43
N ILE A 25 9.46 -14.87 -7.08
CA ILE A 25 9.24 -15.97 -8.00
C ILE A 25 7.85 -15.90 -8.66
N TYR A 26 6.86 -15.37 -7.95
CA TYR A 26 5.49 -15.22 -8.45
C TYR A 26 5.37 -14.13 -9.51
N PHE A 27 6.00 -12.97 -9.27
CA PHE A 27 5.99 -11.89 -10.26
C PHE A 27 6.70 -12.30 -11.54
N LYS A 28 7.85 -12.98 -11.39
CA LYS A 28 8.60 -13.54 -12.51
C LYS A 28 7.79 -14.58 -13.29
N ALA A 29 7.08 -15.48 -12.59
CA ALA A 29 6.21 -16.47 -13.23
C ALA A 29 5.12 -15.83 -14.10
N VAL A 30 4.48 -14.74 -13.64
CA VAL A 30 3.49 -14.02 -14.45
C VAL A 30 4.14 -13.40 -15.69
N LEU A 31 5.31 -12.76 -15.55
CA LEU A 31 6.02 -12.14 -16.68
C LEU A 31 6.47 -13.14 -17.75
N GLU A 32 6.86 -14.34 -17.35
CA GLU A 32 7.34 -15.40 -18.24
C GLU A 32 6.19 -16.24 -18.82
N SER A 33 4.98 -16.13 -18.27
CA SER A 33 3.80 -16.83 -18.76
C SER A 33 3.23 -16.21 -20.05
N THR A 34 2.47 -16.99 -20.80
CA THR A 34 1.66 -16.52 -21.94
C THR A 34 0.56 -15.53 -21.51
N LEU A 35 0.15 -15.56 -20.23
CA LEU A 35 -0.85 -14.67 -19.65
C LEU A 35 -0.45 -13.19 -19.76
N ILE A 36 0.86 -12.88 -19.80
CA ILE A 36 1.34 -11.50 -19.87
C ILE A 36 0.81 -10.74 -21.09
N PHE A 37 0.61 -11.43 -22.22
CA PHE A 37 0.06 -10.81 -23.42
C PHE A 37 -1.40 -10.41 -23.23
N LYS A 38 -2.20 -11.26 -22.58
CA LYS A 38 -3.58 -10.93 -22.21
C LYS A 38 -3.63 -9.82 -21.18
N ILE A 39 -2.76 -9.85 -20.16
CA ILE A 39 -2.65 -8.79 -19.15
C ILE A 39 -2.43 -7.42 -19.83
N ARG A 40 -1.55 -7.35 -20.84
CA ARG A 40 -1.28 -6.10 -21.57
C ARG A 40 -2.52 -5.53 -22.27
N VAL A 41 -3.36 -6.39 -22.85
CA VAL A 41 -4.58 -5.96 -23.53
C VAL A 41 -5.71 -5.65 -22.53
N THR A 42 -5.84 -6.47 -21.49
CA THR A 42 -6.96 -6.44 -20.55
C THR A 42 -6.85 -5.34 -19.49
N ALA A 43 -5.64 -4.96 -19.07
CA ALA A 43 -5.44 -4.00 -17.97
C ALA A 43 -6.20 -2.68 -18.16
N LYS A 44 -6.16 -2.13 -19.38
CA LYS A 44 -6.86 -0.90 -19.72
C LYS A 44 -8.38 -1.07 -19.77
N LEU A 45 -8.87 -2.22 -20.25
CA LEU A 45 -10.31 -2.52 -20.30
C LEU A 45 -10.89 -2.60 -18.89
N LEU A 46 -10.27 -3.40 -18.02
CA LEU A 46 -10.68 -3.50 -16.61
C LEU A 46 -10.65 -2.14 -15.91
N PHE A 47 -9.64 -1.32 -16.17
CA PHE A 47 -9.57 0.03 -15.62
C PHE A 47 -10.69 0.92 -16.12
N ASN A 48 -11.08 0.85 -17.39
CA ASN A 48 -12.20 1.63 -17.93
C ASN A 48 -13.54 1.24 -17.32
N ASP A 49 -13.78 -0.06 -17.10
CA ASP A 49 -14.99 -0.55 -16.44
C ASP A 49 -15.05 -0.07 -15.00
N TRP A 50 -13.94 -0.24 -14.27
CA TRP A 50 -13.80 0.29 -12.91
C TRP A 50 -13.95 1.81 -12.86
N LEU A 51 -13.39 2.54 -13.83
CA LEU A 51 -13.46 4.00 -13.91
C LEU A 51 -14.90 4.48 -14.14
N THR A 52 -15.67 3.75 -14.96
CA THR A 52 -17.08 4.04 -15.20
C THR A 52 -17.87 3.94 -13.90
N HIS A 53 -17.68 2.85 -13.15
CA HIS A 53 -18.28 2.69 -11.83
C HIS A 53 -17.80 3.77 -10.84
N ALA A 54 -16.50 4.05 -10.79
CA ALA A 54 -15.95 5.04 -9.88
C ALA A 54 -16.52 6.45 -10.16
N LYS A 55 -16.71 6.83 -11.43
CA LYS A 55 -17.30 8.12 -11.81
C LYS A 55 -18.78 8.25 -11.43
N GLN A 56 -19.51 7.15 -11.36
CA GLN A 56 -20.90 7.17 -10.87
C GLN A 56 -20.96 7.53 -9.38
N HIS A 57 -19.99 7.05 -8.59
CA HIS A 57 -19.93 7.32 -7.16
C HIS A 57 -19.19 8.62 -6.80
N TYR A 58 -18.18 9.02 -7.59
CA TYR A 58 -17.30 10.15 -7.29
C TYR A 58 -17.08 11.09 -8.49
N PRO A 59 -18.15 11.66 -9.08
CA PRO A 59 -18.08 12.41 -10.34
C PRO A 59 -17.19 13.66 -10.30
N HIS A 60 -16.91 14.20 -9.11
CA HIS A 60 -16.11 15.42 -8.92
C HIS A 60 -14.61 15.16 -8.71
N TYR A 61 -14.18 13.91 -8.81
CA TYR A 61 -12.79 13.51 -8.63
C TYR A 61 -12.10 13.42 -9.99
N LEU A 62 -10.78 13.64 -10.00
CA LEU A 62 -9.95 13.38 -11.18
C LEU A 62 -9.43 11.95 -11.13
N TYR A 63 -9.27 11.36 -12.31
CA TYR A 63 -8.77 10.01 -12.47
C TYR A 63 -7.62 10.00 -13.46
N GLN A 64 -6.49 9.46 -13.04
CA GLN A 64 -5.30 9.42 -13.87
C GLN A 64 -4.53 8.14 -13.61
N ALA A 65 -4.33 7.36 -14.67
CA ALA A 65 -3.48 6.19 -14.70
C ALA A 65 -2.78 6.14 -16.05
N ASP A 66 -1.53 5.68 -16.07
CA ASP A 66 -0.85 5.35 -17.32
C ASP A 66 -0.93 3.85 -17.58
N GLU A 67 -0.87 3.48 -18.86
CA GLU A 67 -1.04 2.08 -19.29
C GLU A 67 0.05 1.16 -18.71
N LYS A 68 1.29 1.64 -18.54
CA LYS A 68 2.38 0.83 -17.99
C LYS A 68 2.12 0.47 -16.53
N ASN A 69 1.59 1.39 -15.74
CA ASN A 69 1.24 1.15 -14.35
C ASN A 69 0.03 0.22 -14.24
N LEU A 70 -0.98 0.37 -15.11
CA LEU A 70 -2.13 -0.56 -15.13
C LEU A 70 -1.69 -2.01 -15.41
N ILE A 71 -0.78 -2.19 -16.37
CA ILE A 71 -0.20 -3.51 -16.67
C ILE A 71 0.54 -4.04 -15.44
N LYS A 72 1.39 -3.22 -14.84
CA LYS A 72 2.16 -3.59 -13.65
C LYS A 72 1.24 -3.98 -12.49
N ASP A 73 0.18 -3.22 -12.24
CA ASP A 73 -0.79 -3.49 -11.17
C ASP A 73 -1.47 -4.84 -11.37
N LEU A 74 -1.90 -5.14 -12.60
CA LEU A 74 -2.53 -6.41 -12.92
C LEU A 74 -1.55 -7.58 -12.79
N THR A 75 -0.30 -7.41 -13.25
CA THR A 75 0.77 -8.40 -13.02
C THR A 75 1.01 -8.63 -11.53
N SER A 76 1.10 -7.57 -10.74
CA SER A 76 1.29 -7.64 -9.29
C SER A 76 0.12 -8.32 -8.59
N ALA A 77 -1.11 -8.04 -9.03
CA ALA A 77 -2.32 -8.67 -8.51
C ALA A 77 -2.30 -10.19 -8.72
N PHE A 78 -1.93 -10.64 -9.93
CA PHE A 78 -1.78 -12.08 -10.22
C PHE A 78 -0.67 -12.71 -9.38
N ALA A 79 0.49 -12.07 -9.30
CA ALA A 79 1.60 -12.55 -8.48
C ALA A 79 1.19 -12.72 -7.01
N LYS A 80 0.37 -11.79 -6.48
CA LYS A 80 -0.16 -11.89 -5.12
C LYS A 80 -1.15 -13.05 -4.96
N GLY A 81 -2.02 -13.27 -5.94
CA GLY A 81 -2.90 -14.43 -5.98
C GLY A 81 -2.13 -15.75 -5.91
N LEU A 82 -1.08 -15.88 -6.72
CA LEU A 82 -0.19 -17.05 -6.71
C LEU A 82 0.48 -17.25 -5.36
N GLU A 83 1.00 -16.17 -4.77
CA GLU A 83 1.61 -16.21 -3.45
C GLU A 83 0.64 -16.72 -2.38
N ILE A 84 -0.62 -16.27 -2.42
CA ILE A 84 -1.65 -16.68 -1.45
C ILE A 84 -1.97 -18.18 -1.60
N VAL A 85 -2.12 -18.68 -2.83
CA VAL A 85 -2.32 -20.12 -3.08
C VAL A 85 -1.15 -20.92 -2.52
N TRP A 86 0.09 -20.53 -2.82
CA TRP A 86 1.28 -21.29 -2.44
C TRP A 86 1.61 -21.25 -0.95
N ARG A 87 1.34 -20.12 -0.29
CA ARG A 87 1.47 -19.98 1.16
C ARG A 87 0.35 -20.68 1.94
N ASN A 88 -0.72 -21.13 1.29
CA ASN A 88 -1.78 -21.84 1.99
C ASN A 88 -1.27 -23.18 2.53
N GLU A 89 -1.44 -23.42 3.83
CA GLU A 89 -0.93 -24.63 4.47
C GLU A 89 -1.73 -25.89 4.08
N ASN A 90 -3.00 -25.74 3.70
CA ASN A 90 -3.87 -26.85 3.32
C ASN A 90 -3.53 -27.38 1.92
N GLN A 91 -2.82 -28.51 1.86
CA GLN A 91 -2.42 -29.16 0.61
C GLN A 91 -3.61 -29.64 -0.24
N ALA A 92 -4.65 -30.20 0.39
CA ALA A 92 -5.83 -30.69 -0.33
C ALA A 92 -6.55 -29.56 -1.07
N LYS A 93 -6.67 -28.38 -0.44
CA LYS A 93 -7.21 -27.18 -1.10
C LYS A 93 -6.32 -26.73 -2.25
N ARG A 94 -5.00 -26.66 -2.05
CA ARG A 94 -4.05 -26.29 -3.12
C ARG A 94 -4.14 -27.21 -4.35
N GLN A 95 -4.37 -28.50 -4.14
CA GLN A 95 -4.53 -29.48 -5.24
C GLN A 95 -5.86 -29.37 -5.97
N SER A 96 -6.88 -28.76 -5.35
CA SER A 96 -8.16 -28.49 -6.00
C SER A 96 -8.02 -27.31 -6.97
N SER A 97 -8.07 -27.63 -8.27
CA SER A 97 -7.98 -26.65 -9.36
C SER A 97 -9.04 -25.55 -9.26
N GLU A 98 -10.30 -25.91 -8.99
CA GLU A 98 -11.39 -24.94 -8.85
C GLU A 98 -11.15 -23.93 -7.72
N TRP A 99 -10.82 -24.45 -6.54
CA TRP A 99 -10.50 -23.62 -5.39
C TRP A 99 -9.30 -22.69 -5.63
N SER A 100 -8.22 -23.21 -6.21
CA SER A 100 -7.00 -22.42 -6.46
C SER A 100 -7.24 -21.32 -7.51
N VAL A 101 -7.94 -21.62 -8.60
CA VAL A 101 -8.31 -20.62 -9.62
C VAL A 101 -9.22 -19.55 -9.01
N GLY A 102 -10.27 -19.94 -8.29
CA GLY A 102 -11.17 -19.00 -7.62
C GLY A 102 -10.41 -18.07 -6.68
N LEU A 103 -9.50 -18.61 -5.87
CA LEU A 103 -8.71 -17.81 -4.93
C LEU A 103 -7.78 -16.81 -5.63
N VAL A 104 -7.15 -17.19 -6.75
CA VAL A 104 -6.32 -16.26 -7.54
C VAL A 104 -7.17 -15.11 -8.07
N LEU A 105 -8.30 -15.41 -8.70
CA LEU A 105 -9.17 -14.38 -9.30
C LEU A 105 -9.75 -13.44 -8.23
N ASP A 106 -10.20 -13.97 -7.09
CA ASP A 106 -10.68 -13.17 -5.96
C ASP A 106 -9.59 -12.27 -5.40
N ALA A 107 -8.36 -12.79 -5.25
CA ALA A 107 -7.22 -12.02 -4.79
C ALA A 107 -6.86 -10.90 -5.78
N VAL A 108 -6.87 -11.19 -7.09
CA VAL A 108 -6.63 -10.19 -8.14
C VAL A 108 -7.66 -9.07 -8.05
N SER A 109 -8.95 -9.42 -8.01
CA SER A 109 -10.06 -8.47 -7.91
C SER A 109 -9.95 -7.57 -6.68
N SER A 110 -9.65 -8.15 -5.51
CA SER A 110 -9.48 -7.40 -4.26
C SER A 110 -8.27 -6.47 -4.30
N HIS A 111 -7.16 -6.93 -4.87
CA HIS A 111 -5.93 -6.15 -4.99
C HIS A 111 -6.11 -4.94 -5.90
N LEU A 112 -6.70 -5.12 -7.09
CA LEU A 112 -6.96 -4.04 -8.04
C LEU A 112 -7.91 -2.99 -7.45
N ASN A 113 -9.03 -3.42 -6.83
CA ASN A 113 -9.96 -2.49 -6.17
C ASN A 113 -9.26 -1.59 -5.16
N THR A 114 -8.41 -2.18 -4.32
CA THR A 114 -7.69 -1.43 -3.28
C THR A 114 -6.66 -0.49 -3.90
N ASN A 115 -5.82 -1.02 -4.79
CA ASN A 115 -4.71 -0.27 -5.38
C ASN A 115 -5.20 0.90 -6.24
N TRP A 116 -6.16 0.66 -7.14
CA TRP A 116 -6.67 1.70 -8.05
C TRP A 116 -7.45 2.79 -7.32
N SER A 117 -8.22 2.42 -6.29
CA SER A 117 -8.91 3.40 -5.44
C SER A 117 -7.96 4.33 -4.69
N GLN A 118 -6.75 3.85 -4.37
CA GLN A 118 -5.74 4.61 -3.63
C GLN A 118 -4.82 5.42 -4.56
N GLU A 119 -4.44 4.86 -5.70
CA GLU A 119 -3.43 5.50 -6.58
C GLU A 119 -4.03 6.35 -7.70
N TYR A 120 -5.24 6.05 -8.19
CA TYR A 120 -5.77 6.68 -9.40
C TYR A 120 -6.96 7.61 -9.17
N ILE A 121 -7.34 7.85 -7.92
CA ILE A 121 -8.42 8.79 -7.57
C ILE A 121 -7.83 10.03 -6.89
N TYR A 122 -8.08 11.20 -7.48
CA TYR A 122 -7.54 12.48 -7.02
C TYR A 122 -8.67 13.44 -6.65
N LYS A 123 -8.88 13.64 -5.34
CA LYS A 123 -9.87 14.60 -4.84
C LYS A 123 -9.40 16.03 -5.08
N GLN A 124 -10.25 16.91 -5.60
CA GLN A 124 -9.84 18.30 -5.86
C GLN A 124 -9.88 19.24 -4.63
N SER A 125 -9.98 18.69 -3.42
CA SER A 125 -10.05 19.48 -2.19
C SER A 125 -8.69 20.02 -1.74
N LYS A 126 -8.69 21.13 -1.00
CA LYS A 126 -7.48 21.70 -0.40
C LYS A 126 -6.71 20.67 0.45
N GLY A 127 -7.40 19.92 1.31
CA GLY A 127 -6.79 18.90 2.15
C GLY A 127 -6.11 17.76 1.38
N TYR A 128 -6.59 17.42 0.18
CA TYR A 128 -5.91 16.44 -0.67
C TYR A 128 -4.67 17.00 -1.35
N LYS A 129 -4.67 18.28 -1.76
CA LYS A 129 -3.46 18.95 -2.27
C LYS A 129 -2.34 18.99 -1.22
N GLU A 130 -2.70 19.27 0.03
CA GLU A 130 -1.77 19.18 1.17
C GLU A 130 -1.24 17.76 1.38
N LEU A 131 -2.09 16.74 1.18
CA LEU A 131 -1.67 15.34 1.23
C LEU A 131 -0.68 14.97 0.12
N CYS A 132 -0.93 15.42 -1.12
CA CYS A 132 0.00 15.24 -2.23
C CYS A 132 1.35 15.90 -1.94
N PHE A 133 1.34 17.10 -1.34
CA PHE A 133 2.57 17.77 -0.91
C PHE A 133 3.37 16.95 0.11
N LEU A 134 2.70 16.34 1.09
CA LEU A 134 3.35 15.42 2.04
C LEU A 134 3.99 14.20 1.32
N LYS A 135 3.29 13.59 0.34
CA LYS A 135 3.84 12.48 -0.46
C LYS A 135 5.11 12.91 -1.21
N THR A 136 5.08 14.09 -1.84
CA THR A 136 6.24 14.65 -2.54
C THR A 136 7.41 14.93 -1.60
N LEU A 137 7.13 15.50 -0.42
CA LEU A 137 8.14 15.77 0.59
C LEU A 137 8.83 14.47 1.04
N VAL A 138 8.08 13.40 1.30
CA VAL A 138 8.65 12.08 1.63
C VAL A 138 9.61 11.59 0.56
N GLN A 139 9.23 11.67 -0.72
CA GLN A 139 10.09 11.21 -1.81
C GLN A 139 11.35 12.05 -1.95
N TYR A 140 11.23 13.37 -1.84
CA TYR A 140 12.37 14.27 -1.88
C TYR A 140 13.36 13.96 -0.74
N LEU A 141 12.87 13.78 0.49
CA LEU A 141 13.69 13.46 1.66
C LEU A 141 14.35 12.08 1.59
N LYS A 142 13.79 11.12 0.85
CA LYS A 142 14.44 9.82 0.61
C LYS A 142 15.67 9.95 -0.30
N ILE A 143 15.66 10.90 -1.22
CA ILE A 143 16.69 11.04 -2.26
C ILE A 143 17.78 12.04 -1.84
N ASP A 144 17.42 13.15 -1.19
CA ASP A 144 18.34 14.25 -0.88
C ASP A 144 18.85 14.22 0.57
N ASP A 145 20.07 13.71 0.76
CA ASP A 145 20.73 13.69 2.07
C ASP A 145 21.14 15.08 2.57
N THR A 146 21.29 16.07 1.68
CA THR A 146 21.59 17.45 2.06
C THR A 146 20.37 18.11 2.68
N ALA A 147 19.18 17.87 2.12
CA ALA A 147 17.93 18.33 2.70
C ALA A 147 17.71 17.73 4.11
N ILE A 148 17.96 16.44 4.27
CA ILE A 148 17.90 15.76 5.57
C ILE A 148 18.88 16.38 6.57
N LYS A 149 20.12 16.65 6.18
CA LYS A 149 21.12 17.32 7.04
C LYS A 149 20.65 18.69 7.50
N LYS A 150 20.10 19.50 6.60
CA LYS A 150 19.56 20.83 6.95
C LYS A 150 18.39 20.72 7.93
N LEU A 151 17.50 19.75 7.72
CA LEU A 151 16.41 19.47 8.65
C LEU A 151 16.92 19.01 10.02
N GLU A 152 17.92 18.13 10.06
CA GLU A 152 18.55 17.67 11.30
C GLU A 152 19.16 18.85 12.08
N ILE A 153 19.88 19.75 11.40
CA ILE A 153 20.44 20.96 12.01
C ILE A 153 19.33 21.87 12.55
N LEU A 154 18.29 22.15 11.75
CA LEU A 154 17.16 22.98 12.17
C LEU A 154 16.42 22.40 13.36
N TYR A 155 16.16 21.08 13.34
CA TYR A 155 15.51 20.35 14.41
C TYR A 155 16.33 20.43 15.71
N ASN A 156 17.63 20.14 15.63
CA ASN A 156 18.53 20.23 16.79
C ASN A 156 18.58 21.67 17.34
N ASN A 157 18.57 22.68 16.46
CA ASN A 157 18.54 24.09 16.88
C ASN A 157 17.23 24.46 17.59
N LEU A 158 16.08 23.95 17.13
CA LEU A 158 14.78 24.21 17.77
C LEU A 158 14.68 23.54 19.14
N ILE A 159 15.08 22.27 19.24
CA ILE A 159 15.14 21.56 20.52
C ILE A 159 16.09 22.25 21.49
N ASN A 160 17.27 22.67 21.03
CA ASN A 160 18.21 23.38 21.89
C ASN A 160 17.69 24.77 22.32
N LYS A 161 16.79 25.39 21.55
CA LYS A 161 16.10 26.62 21.94
C LYS A 161 14.99 26.38 22.96
N GLU A 162 14.24 25.28 22.84
CA GLU A 162 13.22 24.87 23.82
C GLU A 162 13.83 24.36 25.14
N ILE A 163 15.07 23.89 25.14
CA ILE A 163 15.80 23.45 26.33
C ILE A 163 16.44 24.63 27.11
N ASN A 164 16.17 25.89 26.73
CA ASN A 164 16.47 27.03 27.59
C ASN A 164 15.46 27.10 28.76
N PRO A 165 15.92 27.15 30.03
CA PRO A 165 15.14 26.82 31.22
C PRO A 165 14.29 27.98 31.77
N ALA A 166 13.48 28.63 30.94
CA ALA A 166 12.48 29.58 31.40
C ALA A 166 11.19 29.35 30.61
N GLU A 167 10.08 29.13 31.32
CA GLU A 167 8.73 28.85 30.79
C GLU A 167 8.39 27.36 30.56
N GLN A 168 8.53 26.56 31.62
CA GLN A 168 7.50 25.57 31.91
C GLN A 168 6.23 26.31 32.34
N GLU A 169 5.27 26.53 31.43
CA GLU A 169 3.83 26.53 31.72
C GLU A 169 3.02 26.84 30.45
N SER A 170 2.81 25.83 29.60
CA SER A 170 1.49 25.57 29.01
C SER A 170 1.54 24.25 28.25
N ARG A 171 0.76 23.29 28.75
CA ARG A 171 0.52 22.01 28.09
C ARG A 171 -0.28 22.25 26.81
N ASN A 172 0.32 21.97 25.66
CA ASN A 172 -0.44 21.60 24.46
C ASN A 172 -0.38 20.08 24.34
N GLU A 173 -1.48 19.42 24.71
CA GLU A 173 -1.62 17.95 24.76
C GLU A 173 -1.56 17.25 23.38
N ASN A 174 -1.39 18.02 22.29
CA ASN A 174 -1.27 17.50 20.92
C ASN A 174 0.17 17.47 20.37
N ILE A 175 1.17 17.81 21.19
CA ILE A 175 2.58 17.76 20.76
C ILE A 175 3.16 16.44 21.23
N ILE A 176 3.40 15.53 20.28
CA ILE A 176 4.12 14.27 20.54
C ILE A 176 5.51 14.62 21.05
N CYS A 177 5.77 14.35 22.33
CA CYS A 177 7.06 14.59 22.95
C CYS A 177 8.10 13.60 22.40
N LEU A 178 9.05 14.10 21.62
CA LEU A 178 10.14 13.32 21.02
C LEU A 178 11.21 12.91 22.06
N ASP A 179 10.97 13.08 23.36
CA ASP A 179 11.88 12.64 24.42
C ASP A 179 12.05 11.11 24.46
N HIS A 180 11.11 10.34 23.89
CA HIS A 180 11.31 8.92 23.61
C HIS A 180 12.42 8.64 22.57
N PHE A 181 12.86 9.65 21.80
CA PHE A 181 13.92 9.55 20.80
C PHE A 181 15.31 9.95 21.32
N LYS A 182 15.42 10.50 22.54
CA LYS A 182 16.69 10.98 23.14
C LYS A 182 17.77 9.89 23.33
N LYS A 183 17.44 8.60 23.18
CA LYS A 183 18.40 7.50 23.41
C LYS A 183 19.26 7.07 22.21
N ASN A 184 19.06 7.62 21.01
CA ASN A 184 19.82 7.16 19.83
C ASN A 184 20.77 8.24 19.27
N LYS A 185 21.95 8.38 19.90
CA LYS A 185 23.13 8.99 19.27
C LYS A 185 23.78 8.01 18.29
N LYS A 186 23.19 7.76 17.11
CA LYS A 186 23.82 7.00 16.00
C LYS A 186 23.27 7.49 14.64
N PRO A 187 24.01 7.26 13.54
CA PRO A 187 24.30 8.22 12.47
C PRO A 187 23.07 8.62 11.65
N GLN A 188 23.20 9.73 10.91
CA GLN A 188 22.33 10.32 9.87
C GLN A 188 21.26 9.41 9.22
N SER A 189 21.55 8.12 9.01
CA SER A 189 20.61 7.10 8.54
C SER A 189 19.42 6.85 9.47
N ILE A 190 19.59 6.94 10.79
CA ILE A 190 18.51 6.75 11.78
C ILE A 190 17.58 7.96 11.80
N PHE A 191 18.12 9.18 11.82
CA PHE A 191 17.31 10.41 11.76
C PHE A 191 16.50 10.48 10.46
N LYS A 192 17.14 10.23 9.31
CA LYS A 192 16.48 10.12 8.00
C LYS A 192 15.32 9.14 8.04
N LYS A 193 15.58 7.91 8.52
CA LYS A 193 14.56 6.86 8.64
C LYS A 193 13.39 7.30 9.52
N ASN A 194 13.66 7.92 10.67
CA ASN A 194 12.63 8.33 11.61
C ASN A 194 11.73 9.45 11.06
N ILE A 195 12.31 10.49 10.46
CA ILE A 195 11.54 11.59 9.85
C ILE A 195 10.72 11.09 8.67
N VAL A 196 11.31 10.27 7.80
CA VAL A 196 10.57 9.66 6.68
C VAL A 196 9.40 8.84 7.20
N ASN A 197 9.61 7.98 8.20
CA ASN A 197 8.55 7.16 8.78
C ASN A 197 7.43 8.00 9.40
N TYR A 198 7.77 9.10 10.09
CA TYR A 198 6.79 9.99 10.71
C TYR A 198 5.92 10.73 9.69
N ILE A 199 6.54 11.28 8.64
CA ILE A 199 5.77 11.96 7.58
C ILE A 199 4.92 10.93 6.82
N GLU A 200 5.46 9.73 6.60
CA GLU A 200 4.68 8.62 6.03
C GLU A 200 3.46 8.26 6.90
N SER A 201 3.59 8.18 8.23
CA SER A 201 2.44 7.87 9.09
C SER A 201 1.35 8.94 9.00
N ILE A 202 1.73 10.23 8.99
CA ILE A 202 0.76 11.32 8.79
C ILE A 202 0.08 11.21 7.42
N PHE A 203 0.85 10.90 6.37
CA PHE A 203 0.29 10.69 5.05
C PHE A 203 -0.74 9.56 5.06
N PHE A 204 -0.43 8.39 5.63
CA PHE A 204 -1.37 7.27 5.66
C PHE A 204 -2.64 7.58 6.46
N GLU A 205 -2.50 8.20 7.63
CA GLU A 205 -3.65 8.58 8.45
C GLU A 205 -4.59 9.52 7.69
N LYS A 206 -4.05 10.61 7.13
CA LYS A 206 -4.85 11.58 6.37
C LYS A 206 -5.42 10.98 5.09
N HIS A 207 -4.67 10.13 4.41
CA HIS A 207 -5.14 9.42 3.22
C HIS A 207 -6.33 8.50 3.56
N PHE A 208 -6.22 7.73 4.63
CA PHE A 208 -7.29 6.85 5.08
C PHE A 208 -8.57 7.63 5.41
N LEU A 209 -8.46 8.76 6.11
CA LEU A 209 -9.62 9.61 6.41
C LEU A 209 -10.30 10.18 5.16
N ILE A 210 -9.53 10.49 4.11
CA ILE A 210 -10.08 11.06 2.87
C ILE A 210 -10.68 10.00 1.95
N PHE A 211 -10.10 8.80 1.91
CA PHE A 211 -10.43 7.75 0.94
C PHE A 211 -11.08 6.49 1.55
N GLY A 212 -11.27 6.42 2.86
CA GLY A 212 -11.86 5.25 3.53
C GLY A 212 -13.26 4.91 3.03
N GLU A 213 -14.08 5.92 2.72
CA GLU A 213 -15.41 5.75 2.12
C GLU A 213 -15.33 5.09 0.73
N ILE A 214 -14.29 5.38 -0.05
CA ILE A 214 -14.13 4.84 -1.40
C ILE A 214 -13.99 3.32 -1.38
N LEU A 215 -13.30 2.78 -0.37
CA LEU A 215 -13.11 1.34 -0.19
C LEU A 215 -14.41 0.59 0.14
N LYS A 216 -15.50 1.29 0.50
CA LYS A 216 -16.82 0.68 0.73
C LYS A 216 -17.54 0.34 -0.58
N HIS A 217 -17.23 1.04 -1.67
CA HIS A 217 -17.85 0.86 -2.98
C HIS A 217 -16.96 0.01 -3.89
N LYS A 218 -16.80 -1.27 -3.52
CA LYS A 218 -15.99 -2.21 -4.29
C LYS A 218 -16.65 -2.50 -5.64
N PHE A 219 -15.84 -2.50 -6.69
CA PHE A 219 -16.25 -2.89 -8.03
C PHE A 219 -16.03 -4.40 -8.22
N THR A 220 -17.01 -5.09 -8.80
CA THR A 220 -16.86 -6.52 -9.11
C THR A 220 -16.24 -6.68 -10.49
N PHE A 221 -15.01 -7.18 -10.54
CA PHE A 221 -14.35 -7.52 -11.80
C PHE A 221 -14.82 -8.90 -12.30
N ALA A 222 -15.38 -8.96 -13.51
CA ALA A 222 -15.69 -10.22 -14.19
C ALA A 222 -14.43 -10.82 -14.84
N LEU A 223 -13.42 -11.17 -14.03
CA LEU A 223 -12.11 -11.61 -14.54
C LEU A 223 -12.18 -12.88 -15.39
N SER A 224 -13.19 -13.73 -15.17
CA SER A 224 -13.47 -14.92 -15.98
C SER A 224 -13.73 -14.61 -17.46
N ASP A 225 -14.19 -13.40 -17.77
CA ASP A 225 -14.50 -12.99 -19.15
C ASP A 225 -13.21 -12.70 -19.95
N PHE A 226 -12.09 -12.50 -19.26
CA PHE A 226 -10.81 -12.14 -19.84
C PHE A 226 -9.77 -13.28 -19.72
N PHE A 227 -9.82 -14.02 -18.63
CA PHE A 227 -8.86 -15.08 -18.30
C PHE A 227 -9.59 -16.41 -18.11
N ASN A 228 -9.26 -17.39 -18.95
CA ASN A 228 -9.95 -18.68 -18.88
C ASN A 228 -9.33 -19.58 -17.79
N PHE A 229 -10.10 -20.58 -17.37
CA PHE A 229 -9.72 -21.49 -16.30
C PHE A 229 -8.36 -22.17 -16.55
N HIS A 230 -8.11 -22.64 -17.78
CA HIS A 230 -6.92 -23.39 -18.13
C HIS A 230 -5.65 -22.52 -18.04
N GLU A 231 -5.71 -21.30 -18.53
CA GLU A 231 -4.61 -20.32 -18.47
C GLU A 231 -4.19 -20.02 -17.02
N ILE A 232 -5.17 -19.90 -16.12
CA ILE A 232 -4.89 -19.66 -14.70
C ILE A 232 -4.27 -20.90 -14.05
N ILE A 233 -4.73 -22.10 -14.41
CA ILE A 233 -4.10 -23.35 -13.92
C ILE A 233 -2.65 -23.45 -14.39
N GLU A 234 -2.37 -23.24 -15.68
CA GLU A 234 -1.00 -23.27 -16.20
C GLU A 234 -0.08 -22.30 -15.44
N LEU A 235 -0.57 -21.09 -15.15
CA LEU A 235 0.17 -20.11 -14.35
C LEU A 235 0.40 -20.57 -12.90
N ILE A 236 -0.59 -21.19 -12.26
CA ILE A 236 -0.44 -21.72 -10.90
C ILE A 236 0.61 -22.84 -10.88
N GLU A 237 0.58 -23.71 -11.90
CA GLU A 237 1.48 -24.84 -12.03
C GLU A 237 2.91 -24.44 -12.41
N SER A 238 3.10 -23.31 -13.11
CA SER A 238 4.43 -22.82 -13.47
C SER A 238 5.30 -22.45 -12.26
N VAL A 239 4.70 -22.31 -11.07
CA VAL A 239 5.38 -22.03 -9.80
C VAL A 239 5.67 -23.32 -9.01
N LYS A 240 5.12 -24.49 -9.40
CA LYS A 240 5.46 -25.78 -8.78
C LYS A 240 6.97 -26.00 -8.93
N ARG A 241 7.68 -26.07 -7.81
CA ARG A 241 9.05 -26.61 -7.81
C ARG A 241 8.98 -28.10 -8.13
N PRO A 242 9.87 -28.65 -8.98
CA PRO A 242 10.05 -30.09 -9.06
C PRO A 242 10.43 -30.59 -7.66
N SER A 243 9.64 -31.53 -7.16
CA SER A 243 9.88 -32.29 -5.92
C SER A 243 11.16 -33.10 -6.00
#